data_AF-A0AAN9SL40-F1
#
_entry.id   AF-A0AAN9SL40-F1
#
_cell.length_a   1.000
_cell.length_b   1.000
_cell.length_c   1.000
_cell.angle_alpha   90.00
_cell.angle_beta   90.00
_cell.angle_gamma   90.00
#
_symmetry.space_group_name_H-M   'P 1'
#
loop_
_entity.id
_entity.type
_entity.pdbx_description
1 polymer ?
#
loop_
_entity_poly.entity_id
_entity_poly.type
_entity_poly.pdbx_seq_one_letter_code
_entity_poly.pdbx_strand_id
1 'polypeptide(L)' 'MLACVTCAASYGGMELTFVEVVEAMEQVVSGIKYYIKISAMAPHGDSRLFDSVVLVKPWFPSKQLLNFSPGAW' A
#
# COMPACT_ATOMS: atom_id res chain seq x y z
N MET A 1 2.28 3.10 -14.17
CA MET A 1 3.28 2.05 -13.83
C MET A 1 3.06 1.61 -12.39
N LEU A 2 2.13 0.67 -12.18
CA LEU A 2 1.99 -0.06 -10.93
C LEU A 2 3.28 -0.88 -10.77
N ALA A 3 4.18 -0.42 -9.90
CA ALA A 3 5.41 -1.14 -9.61
C ALA A 3 5.11 -2.10 -8.46
N CYS A 4 5.31 -3.39 -8.74
CA CYS A 4 5.36 -4.53 -7.82
C CYS A 4 4.00 -5.10 -7.34
N VAL A 5 3.40 -5.96 -8.17
CA VAL A 5 2.37 -6.94 -7.78
C VAL A 5 2.99 -8.10 -6.96
N THR A 6 4.31 -8.11 -6.74
CA THR A 6 5.04 -9.12 -5.95
C THR A 6 5.68 -8.54 -4.67
N CYS A 7 5.28 -7.36 -4.20
CA CYS A 7 5.79 -6.85 -2.93
C CYS A 7 5.17 -7.65 -1.79
N ALA A 8 5.94 -8.59 -1.24
CA ALA A 8 5.65 -9.14 0.07
C ALA A 8 5.62 -7.99 1.09
N ALA A 9 4.47 -7.76 1.72
CA ALA A 9 4.34 -6.83 2.82
C ALA A 9 4.42 -7.64 4.12
N SER A 10 4.92 -7.05 5.21
CA SER A 10 4.88 -7.69 6.51
C SER A 10 4.12 -6.83 7.51
N TYR A 11 3.26 -7.47 8.30
CA TYR A 11 2.50 -6.80 9.36
C TYR A 11 2.48 -7.70 10.60
N GLY A 12 2.93 -7.16 11.74
CA GLY A 12 2.96 -7.93 13.00
C GLY A 12 3.83 -9.20 12.94
N GLY A 13 4.87 -9.22 12.09
CA GLY A 13 5.74 -10.39 11.90
C GLY A 13 5.21 -11.46 10.93
N MET A 14 4.03 -11.25 10.33
CA MET A 14 3.47 -12.13 9.30
C MET A 14 3.73 -11.58 7.91
N GLU A 15 4.06 -12.47 6.98
CA GLU A 15 4.21 -12.14 5.56
C GLU A 15 2.86 -12.16 4.86
N LEU A 16 2.58 -11.10 4.12
CA LEU A 16 1.32 -10.87 3.42
C LEU A 16 1.58 -10.94 1.93
N THR A 17 0.73 -11.69 1.23
CA THR A 17 0.73 -11.75 -0.23
C THR A 17 -0.27 -10.77 -0.77
N PHE A 18 0.17 -9.85 -1.63
CA PHE A 18 -0.72 -8.93 -2.32
C PHE A 18 -1.75 -9.69 -3.17
N VAL A 19 -3.01 -9.25 -3.14
CA VAL A 19 -4.09 -9.80 -3.96
C VAL A 19 -4.52 -8.77 -5.00
N GLU A 20 -5.06 -7.63 -4.55
CA GLU A 20 -5.58 -6.59 -5.44
C GLU A 20 -5.62 -5.22 -4.77
N VAL A 21 -5.79 -4.18 -5.59
CA VAL A 21 -6.11 -2.81 -5.14
C VAL A 21 -7.63 -2.68 -5.13
N VAL A 22 -8.19 -2.38 -3.96
CA VAL A 22 -9.63 -2.21 -3.76
C VAL A 22 -10.03 -0.77 -4.05
N GLU A 23 -9.22 0.19 -3.62
CA GLU A 23 -9.49 1.61 -3.80
C GLU A 23 -8.17 2.38 -3.91
N ALA A 24 -8.16 3.46 -4.70
CA ALA A 24 -7.03 4.35 -4.80
C ALA A 24 -7.50 5.79 -4.95
N MET A 25 -6.93 6.68 -4.14
CA MET A 25 -7.16 8.12 -4.20
C MET A 25 -5.82 8.85 -4.35
N GLU A 26 -5.83 9.94 -5.10
CA GLU A 26 -4.69 10.81 -5.29
C GLU A 26 -4.92 12.16 -4.61
N GLN A 27 -3.89 12.65 -3.92
CA GLN A 27 -3.85 13.99 -3.38
C GLN A 27 -2.58 14.72 -3.82
N VAL A 28 -2.76 15.83 -4.54
CA VAL A 28 -1.67 16.74 -4.93
C VAL A 28 -1.34 17.67 -3.77
N VAL A 29 -0.07 17.67 -3.36
CA VAL A 29 0.52 18.55 -2.35
C VAL A 29 1.79 19.17 -2.94
N SER A 30 2.76 19.59 -2.13
CA SER A 30 4.15 19.74 -2.60
C SER A 30 4.77 18.36 -2.94
N GLY A 31 4.15 17.61 -3.84
CA GLY A 31 4.34 16.18 -4.09
C GLY A 31 3.00 15.50 -4.43
N ILE A 32 2.99 14.18 -4.56
CA ILE A 32 1.77 13.39 -4.81
C ILE A 32 1.65 12.35 -3.71
N LYS A 33 0.54 12.37 -2.97
CA LYS A 33 0.17 11.33 -2.01
C LYS A 33 -0.85 10.39 -2.64
N TYR A 34 -0.56 9.10 -2.62
CA TYR A 34 -1.50 8.06 -2.98
C TYR A 34 -2.01 7.39 -1.70
N TYR A 35 -3.32 7.40 -1.52
CA TYR A 35 -4.02 6.63 -0.51
C TYR A 35 -4.55 5.39 -1.20
N ILE A 36 -3.97 4.23 -0.92
CA ILE A 36 -4.27 3.00 -1.63
C ILE A 36 -4.75 1.98 -0.62
N LYS A 37 -5.97 1.49 -0.82
CA LYS A 37 -6.54 0.36 -0.09
C LYS A 37 -6.28 -0.91 -0.88
N ILE A 38 -5.62 -1.87 -0.25
CA ILE A 38 -5.29 -3.15 -0.87
C ILE A 38 -5.92 -4.30 -0.11
N SER A 39 -6.17 -5.39 -0.82
CA SER A 39 -6.44 -6.70 -0.24
C SER A 39 -5.14 -7.50 -0.24
N ALA A 40 -4.81 -8.10 0.90
CA ALA A 40 -3.66 -8.99 1.04
C ALA A 40 -4.04 -10.26 1.81
N MET A 41 -3.47 -11.39 1.39
CA MET A 41 -3.70 -12.70 1.99
C MET A 41 -2.64 -13.01 3.04
N ALA A 42 -3.09 -13.33 4.24
CA ALA A 42 -2.23 -13.83 5.31
C ALA A 42 -1.81 -15.29 5.05
N PRO A 43 -0.75 -15.79 5.71
CA PRO A 43 -0.27 -17.17 5.51
C PRO A 43 -1.34 -18.24 5.81
N HIS A 44 -2.32 -17.92 6.65
CA HIS A 44 -3.42 -18.80 7.01
C HIS A 44 -4.60 -18.79 6.02
N GLY A 45 -4.48 -18.06 4.89
CA GLY A 45 -5.50 -18.00 3.84
C GLY A 45 -6.54 -16.89 4.01
N ASP A 46 -6.52 -16.18 5.15
CA ASP A 46 -7.44 -15.07 5.37
C ASP A 46 -7.00 -13.83 4.59
N SER A 47 -7.89 -13.33 3.72
CA SER A 47 -7.72 -12.02 3.11
C SER A 47 -8.08 -10.92 4.10
N ARG A 48 -7.25 -9.87 4.16
CA ARG A 48 -7.47 -8.67 4.97
C ARG A 48 -7.21 -7.44 4.13
N LEU A 49 -7.97 -6.39 4.43
CA LEU A 49 -7.76 -5.08 3.84
C LEU A 49 -6.66 -4.32 4.59
N PHE A 50 -5.86 -3.59 3.84
CA PHE A 50 -4.83 -2.71 4.37
C PHE A 50 -4.89 -1.36 3.69
N ASP A 51 -4.65 -0.34 4.49
CA ASP A 51 -4.56 1.03 4.05
C ASP A 51 -3.10 1.42 3.97
N SER A 52 -2.73 1.97 2.83
CA SER A 52 -1.37 2.41 2.56
C SER A 52 -1.35 3.85 2.08
N VAL A 53 -0.34 4.59 2.52
CA VAL A 53 -0.10 5.97 2.08
C VAL A 53 1.29 6.04 1.47
N VAL A 54 1.36 6.39 0.19
CA VAL A 54 2.63 6.51 -0.55
C VAL A 54 2.84 7.96 -0.96
N LEU A 55 3.98 8.53 -0.60
CA LEU A 55 4.40 9.86 -1.04
C LEU A 55 5.43 9.74 -2.17
N VAL A 56 5.17 10.45 -3.26
CA VAL A 56 6.09 10.61 -4.40
C VAL A 56 6.40 12.09 -4.54
N LYS A 57 7.68 12.45 -4.65
CA LYS A 57 8.11 13.84 -4.88
C LYS A 57 8.66 13.94 -6.31
N PRO A 58 8.03 14.67 -7.24
CA PRO A 58 8.45 14.68 -8.65
C PRO A 58 9.92 15.12 -8.87
N TRP A 59 10.45 15.98 -7.99
CA TRP A 59 11.83 16.48 -8.04
C TRP A 59 12.86 15.59 -7.33
N PHE A 60 12.43 14.48 -6.72
CA PHE A 60 13.31 13.56 -6.04
C PHE A 60 12.85 12.13 -6.33
N PRO A 61 13.63 11.30 -7.05
CA PRO A 61 13.18 10.01 -7.56
C PRO A 61 13.10 8.96 -6.44
N SER A 62 12.19 9.15 -5.50
CA SER A 62 11.88 8.21 -4.43
C SER A 62 10.37 8.05 -4.26
N LYS A 63 9.97 6.83 -3.91
CA LYS A 63 8.63 6.51 -3.45
C LYS A 63 8.77 6.10 -1.99
N GLN A 64 8.05 6.79 -1.11
CA GLN A 64 8.11 6.54 0.32
C GLN A 64 6.76 6.03 0.81
N LEU A 65 6.76 4.84 1.42
CA LEU A 65 5.60 4.34 2.16
C LEU A 65 5.56 5.06 3.52
N LEU A 66 4.54 5.90 3.71
CA LEU A 66 4.34 6.68 4.94
C LEU A 66 3.51 5.93 5.98
N ASN A 67 2.54 5.14 5.53
CA ASN A 67 1.68 4.35 6.41
C ASN A 67 1.36 3.00 5.77
N PHE A 68 1.28 1.96 6.60
CA PHE A 68 0.74 0.65 6.25
C PHE A 68 0.07 0.05 7.48
N SER A 69 -1.26 -0.02 7.47
CA SER A 69 -2.06 -0.46 8.61
C SER A 69 -3.27 -1.26 8.16
N PRO A 70 -3.88 -2.09 9.03
CA PRO A 70 -5.14 -2.75 8.72
C PRO A 70 -6.21 -1.73 8.33
N GLY A 71 -7.06 -2.14 7.39
CA GLY A 71 -8.19 -1.37 6.85
C GLY A 71 -9.07 -0.80 7.95
N ALA A 72 -9.14 0.52 8.09
CA ALA A 72 -9.87 1.19 9.17
C ALA A 72 -10.78 2.36 8.72
N TRP A 73 -10.79 2.70 7.44
CA TRP A 73 -11.61 3.78 6.86
C TRP A 73 -12.47 3.30 5.70
#